data_AF-A0A1Q8B299-F1
#
_entry.id   AF-A0A1Q8B299-F1
#
_cell.length_a   1.000
_cell.length_b   1.000
_cell.length_c   1.000
_cell.angle_alpha   90.00
_cell.angle_beta   90.00
_cell.angle_gamma   90.00
#
_symmetry.space_group_name_H-M   'P 1'
#
loop_
_entity.id
_entity.type
_entity.pdbx_description
1 polymer ?
#
loop_
_entity_poly.entity_id
_entity_poly.type
_entity_poly.pdbx_seq_one_letter_code
_entity_poly.pdbx_strand_id
1 'polypeptide(L)'
;MSDIDTEALPYLEEACYYLRKKGLSSQEVSKALEIPEPQANRLFEEYQSKIVKGLVEESEVDRNLWEDVYNDSFGNEKITFVRENGFYHCRRSDLETMDSPALMNIFESSKKFLDFDMYRRYLDTKPPVGYDPMAMQRQIKRAVELIKEILRQRWEQEKPR
;
A
#
# COMPACT_ATOMS: atom_id res chain seq x y z
N MET A 1 2.98 -9.09 -30.48
CA MET A 1 3.21 -7.74 -29.95
C MET A 1 1.86 -7.26 -29.45
N SER A 2 1.68 -7.19 -28.14
CA SER A 2 0.46 -6.60 -27.58
C SER A 2 0.48 -5.12 -27.91
N ASP A 3 -0.58 -4.62 -28.56
CA ASP A 3 -0.82 -3.20 -28.74
C ASP A 3 -0.96 -2.60 -27.35
N ILE A 4 0.08 -1.90 -26.89
CA ILE A 4 0.02 -1.13 -25.66
C ILE A 4 -0.83 0.07 -25.98
N ASP A 5 -1.85 0.27 -25.14
CA ASP A 5 -2.65 1.48 -25.15
C ASP A 5 -1.71 2.68 -25.10
N THR A 6 -1.73 3.48 -26.18
CA THR A 6 -0.79 4.59 -26.36
C THR A 6 -0.99 5.65 -25.27
N GLU A 7 -2.17 5.66 -24.63
CA GLU A 7 -2.50 6.50 -23.49
C GLU A 7 -1.84 6.03 -22.18
N ALA A 8 -1.55 4.73 -22.04
CA ALA A 8 -0.92 4.15 -20.86
C ALA A 8 0.62 4.27 -20.87
N LEU A 9 1.20 4.50 -22.06
CA LEU A 9 2.65 4.52 -22.26
C LEU A 9 3.38 5.52 -21.33
N PRO A 10 2.94 6.79 -21.16
CA PRO A 10 3.62 7.72 -20.27
C PRO A 10 3.68 7.24 -18.81
N TYR A 11 2.61 6.60 -18.33
CA TYR A 11 2.55 6.04 -16.98
C TYR A 11 3.46 4.83 -16.82
N LEU A 12 3.58 3.98 -17.84
CA LEU A 12 4.49 2.84 -17.82
C LEU A 12 5.95 3.27 -17.82
N GLU A 13 6.30 4.31 -18.58
CA GLU A 13 7.63 4.93 -18.53
C GLU A 13 7.96 5.48 -17.14
N GLU A 14 7.02 6.22 -16.56
CA GLU A 14 7.16 6.80 -15.23
C GLU A 14 7.30 5.74 -14.14
N ALA A 15 6.46 4.70 -14.19
CA ALA A 15 6.52 3.57 -13.27
C ALA A 15 7.87 2.86 -13.35
N CYS A 16 8.34 2.56 -14.57
CA CYS A 16 9.66 1.95 -14.78
C CYS A 16 10.78 2.81 -14.19
N TYR A 17 10.70 4.13 -14.36
CA TYR A 17 11.67 5.07 -13.81
C TYR A 17 11.76 5.03 -12.29
N TYR A 18 10.65 5.33 -11.61
CA TYR A 18 10.64 5.46 -10.15
C TYR A 18 10.87 4.13 -9.44
N LEU A 19 10.35 3.02 -9.96
CA LEU A 19 10.58 1.70 -9.37
C LEU A 19 12.04 1.26 -9.48
N ARG A 20 12.71 1.51 -10.61
CA ARG A 20 14.14 1.26 -10.75
C ARG A 20 14.96 2.16 -9.82
N LYS A 21 14.60 3.43 -9.70
CA LYS A 21 15.25 4.39 -8.77
C LYS A 21 15.11 4.00 -7.29
N LYS A 22 14.01 3.34 -6.92
CA LYS A 22 13.81 2.73 -5.59
C LYS A 22 14.76 1.56 -5.31
N GLY A 23 15.39 1.00 -6.35
CA GLY A 23 16.37 -0.07 -6.23
C GLY A 23 15.87 -1.43 -6.73
N LEU A 24 14.68 -1.51 -7.33
CA LEU A 24 14.20 -2.75 -7.94
C LEU A 24 15.03 -3.08 -9.19
N SER A 25 15.28 -4.36 -9.39
CA SER A 25 15.85 -4.89 -10.63
C SER A 25 14.87 -4.76 -11.80
N SER A 26 15.39 -4.78 -13.02
CA SER A 26 14.57 -4.77 -14.24
C SER A 26 13.61 -5.96 -14.30
N GLN A 27 14.03 -7.11 -13.78
CA GLN A 27 13.20 -8.30 -13.65
C GLN A 27 12.04 -8.10 -12.67
N GLU A 28 12.27 -7.47 -11.52
CA GLU A 28 11.22 -7.17 -10.55
C GLU A 28 10.20 -6.17 -11.10
N VAL A 29 10.66 -5.14 -11.82
CA VAL A 29 9.79 -4.15 -12.49
C VAL A 29 8.98 -4.81 -13.60
N SER A 30 9.63 -5.63 -14.44
CA SER A 30 8.97 -6.42 -15.50
C SER A 30 7.84 -7.27 -14.94
N LYS A 31 8.09 -7.97 -13.83
CA LYS A 31 7.08 -8.79 -13.16
C LYS A 31 5.95 -7.95 -12.57
N ALA A 32 6.27 -6.82 -11.94
CA ALA A 32 5.27 -5.97 -11.28
C ALA A 32 4.33 -5.26 -12.27
N LEU A 33 4.85 -4.87 -13.43
CA LEU A 33 4.09 -4.17 -14.48
C LEU A 33 3.57 -5.10 -15.58
N GLU A 34 3.83 -6.40 -15.48
CA GLU A 34 3.46 -7.43 -16.47
C GLU A 34 3.93 -7.11 -17.91
N ILE A 35 5.11 -6.49 -18.04
CA ILE A 35 5.73 -6.16 -19.33
C ILE A 35 7.05 -6.92 -19.52
N PRO A 36 7.51 -7.18 -20.76
CA PRO A 36 8.81 -7.80 -21.02
C PRO A 36 9.97 -7.00 -20.41
N GLU A 37 10.98 -7.68 -19.86
CA GLU A 37 12.16 -7.03 -19.25
C GLU A 37 12.93 -6.10 -20.22
N PRO A 38 13.19 -6.46 -21.48
CA PRO A 38 13.82 -5.54 -22.44
C PRO A 38 13.00 -4.26 -22.63
N GLN A 39 11.67 -4.38 -22.55
CA GLN A 39 10.78 -3.24 -22.66
C GLN A 39 10.82 -2.37 -21.40
N ALA A 40 10.81 -2.96 -20.19
CA ALA A 40 10.95 -2.21 -18.94
C ALA A 40 12.25 -1.37 -18.92
N ASN A 41 13.36 -1.94 -19.42
CA ASN A 41 14.63 -1.23 -19.56
C ASN A 41 14.53 -0.05 -20.53
N ARG A 42 13.93 -0.27 -21.71
CA ARG A 42 13.74 0.81 -22.69
C ARG A 42 12.89 1.95 -22.13
N LEU A 43 11.77 1.63 -21.50
CA LEU A 43 10.85 2.62 -20.92
C LEU A 43 11.51 3.43 -19.78
N PHE A 44 12.35 2.77 -18.96
CA PHE A 44 13.19 3.45 -17.97
C PHE A 44 14.13 4.48 -18.62
N GLU A 45 14.86 4.08 -19.67
CA GLU A 45 15.80 4.95 -20.38
C GLU A 45 15.08 6.13 -21.06
N GLU A 46 13.89 5.89 -21.61
CA GLU A 46 13.04 6.91 -22.25
C GLU A 46 12.63 7.99 -21.24
N TYR A 47 12.10 7.62 -20.06
CA TYR A 47 11.75 8.59 -19.03
C TYR A 47 12.99 9.31 -18.46
N GLN A 48 14.09 8.58 -18.24
CA GLN A 48 15.35 9.17 -17.79
C GLN A 48 15.86 10.23 -18.79
N SER A 49 15.73 9.96 -20.09
CA SER A 49 16.07 10.94 -21.14
C SER A 49 15.19 12.19 -21.05
N LYS A 50 13.90 12.05 -20.74
CA LYS A 50 12.99 13.19 -20.56
C LYS A 50 13.41 14.06 -19.36
N ILE A 51 13.81 13.46 -18.24
CA ILE A 51 14.35 14.17 -17.07
C ILE A 51 15.63 14.94 -17.45
N VAL A 52 16.59 14.28 -18.10
CA VAL A 52 17.87 14.92 -18.49
C VAL A 52 17.66 16.08 -19.47
N LYS A 53 16.66 15.98 -20.35
CA LYS A 53 16.30 17.04 -21.30
C LYS A 53 15.45 18.16 -20.67
N GLY A 54 15.07 18.04 -19.41
CA GLY A 54 14.18 19.00 -18.72
C GLY A 54 12.75 19.02 -19.27
N LEU A 55 12.29 17.93 -19.90
CA LEU A 55 10.92 17.81 -20.40
C LEU A 55 9.93 17.45 -19.31
N VAL A 56 10.41 16.78 -18.26
CA VAL A 56 9.70 16.43 -17.03
C VAL A 56 10.65 16.64 -15.86
N GLU A 57 10.11 16.84 -14.66
CA GLU A 57 10.88 17.01 -13.42
C GLU A 57 10.68 15.80 -12.51
N GLU A 58 11.70 15.47 -11.71
CA GLU A 58 11.51 14.46 -10.67
C GLU A 58 10.59 15.00 -9.58
N SER A 59 9.58 14.21 -9.23
CA SER A 59 8.52 14.55 -8.32
C SER A 59 8.51 13.56 -7.17
N GLU A 60 8.56 14.10 -5.95
CA GLU A 60 8.39 13.28 -4.75
C GLU A 60 6.98 12.67 -4.67
N VAL A 61 5.98 13.34 -5.23
CA VAL A 61 4.60 12.83 -5.29
C VAL A 61 4.54 11.58 -6.17
N ASP A 62 5.12 11.61 -7.35
CA ASP A 62 5.08 10.48 -8.29
C ASP A 62 5.94 9.32 -7.79
N ARG A 63 7.09 9.62 -7.19
CA ARG A 63 7.91 8.62 -6.49
C ARG A 63 7.09 7.88 -5.42
N ASN A 64 6.41 8.62 -4.55
CA ASN A 64 5.63 8.05 -3.47
C ASN A 64 4.40 7.27 -4.00
N LEU A 65 3.77 7.76 -5.06
CA LEU A 65 2.65 7.08 -5.75
C LEU A 65 3.08 5.72 -6.28
N TRP A 66 4.15 5.64 -7.08
CA TRP A 66 4.60 4.38 -7.66
C TRP A 66 5.12 3.41 -6.61
N GLU A 67 5.73 3.93 -5.55
CA GLU A 67 6.05 3.14 -4.38
C GLU A 67 4.80 2.55 -3.69
N ASP A 68 3.75 3.35 -3.48
CA ASP A 68 2.48 2.88 -2.92
C ASP A 68 1.84 1.80 -3.80
N VAL A 69 1.75 2.04 -5.11
CA VAL A 69 1.20 1.09 -6.08
C VAL A 69 1.95 -0.25 -6.04
N TYR A 70 3.28 -0.21 -6.01
CA TYR A 70 4.09 -1.42 -5.92
C TYR A 70 3.89 -2.14 -4.58
N ASN A 71 3.93 -1.43 -3.46
CA ASN A 71 3.75 -2.07 -2.15
C ASN A 71 2.36 -2.72 -2.02
N ASP A 72 1.32 -2.04 -2.50
CA ASP A 72 -0.06 -2.54 -2.47
C ASP A 72 -0.23 -3.78 -3.36
N SER A 73 0.41 -3.85 -4.54
CA SER A 73 0.32 -5.02 -5.43
C SER A 73 0.99 -6.27 -4.86
N PHE A 74 1.97 -6.11 -3.97
CA PHE A 74 2.60 -7.20 -3.21
C PHE A 74 1.90 -7.49 -1.88
N GLY A 75 0.76 -6.85 -1.61
CA GLY A 75 0.00 -7.02 -0.37
C GLY A 75 0.63 -6.34 0.84
N ASN A 76 1.70 -5.56 0.67
CA ASN A 76 2.32 -4.77 1.71
C ASN A 76 1.67 -3.39 1.84
N GLU A 77 0.36 -3.41 1.99
CA GLU A 77 -0.46 -2.22 1.89
C GLU A 77 -0.31 -1.23 3.04
N LYS A 78 -0.73 0.01 2.80
CA LYS A 78 -0.84 1.02 3.85
C LYS A 78 -2.02 0.71 4.78
N ILE A 79 -1.73 0.54 6.06
CA ILE A 79 -2.72 0.30 7.12
C ILE A 79 -2.88 1.56 7.96
N THR A 80 -4.14 1.96 8.18
CA THR A 80 -4.48 3.09 9.04
C THR A 80 -5.07 2.59 10.35
N PHE A 81 -4.55 3.07 11.48
CA PHE A 81 -4.99 2.67 12.82
C PHE A 81 -5.00 3.85 13.80
N VAL A 82 -5.61 3.67 14.97
CA VAL A 82 -5.69 4.69 16.02
C VAL A 82 -4.69 4.38 17.12
N ARG A 83 -4.04 5.43 17.63
CA ARG A 83 -3.35 5.44 18.92
C ARG A 83 -3.90 6.58 19.78
N GLU A 84 -3.43 6.69 21.01
CA GLU A 84 -3.88 7.69 22.00
C GLU A 84 -3.93 9.13 21.45
N ASN A 85 -2.99 9.50 20.56
CA ASN A 85 -2.84 10.87 20.05
C ASN A 85 -3.36 11.09 18.62
N GLY A 86 -4.07 10.12 18.02
CA GLY A 86 -4.69 10.29 16.71
C GLY A 86 -4.53 9.10 15.76
N PHE A 87 -4.61 9.41 14.46
CA PHE A 87 -4.51 8.43 13.37
C PHE A 87 -3.07 8.28 12.88
N TYR A 88 -2.67 7.04 12.66
CA TYR A 88 -1.34 6.68 12.20
C TYR A 88 -1.43 5.75 11.00
N HIS A 89 -0.37 5.76 10.20
CA HIS A 89 -0.23 4.88 9.05
C HIS A 89 1.10 4.13 9.13
N CYS A 90 1.08 2.85 8.78
CA CYS A 90 2.29 2.08 8.51
C CYS A 90 2.02 1.08 7.39
N ARG A 91 3.05 0.35 6.97
CA ARG A 91 2.87 -0.79 6.06
C ARG A 91 2.39 -2.02 6.83
N ARG A 92 1.74 -2.94 6.13
CA ARG A 92 1.36 -4.25 6.69
C ARG A 92 2.57 -4.97 7.31
N SER A 93 3.71 -4.98 6.61
CA SER A 93 4.96 -5.59 7.08
C SER A 93 5.45 -5.02 8.41
N ASP A 94 5.19 -3.74 8.66
CA ASP A 94 5.59 -3.08 9.91
C ASP A 94 4.76 -3.62 11.08
N LEU A 95 3.47 -3.92 10.88
CA LEU A 95 2.64 -4.57 11.90
C LEU A 95 3.06 -6.02 12.12
N GLU A 96 3.40 -6.74 11.06
CA GLU A 96 3.82 -8.15 11.14
C GLU A 96 5.13 -8.32 11.92
N THR A 97 5.99 -7.30 11.92
CA THR A 97 7.28 -7.29 12.64
C THR A 97 7.22 -6.64 14.02
N MET A 98 6.18 -5.86 14.32
CA MET A 98 5.99 -5.19 15.61
C MET A 98 5.76 -6.19 16.74
N ASP A 99 6.24 -5.91 17.96
CA ASP A 99 6.04 -6.81 19.10
C ASP A 99 4.55 -6.94 19.51
N SER A 100 4.21 -8.05 20.16
CA SER A 100 2.82 -8.35 20.54
C SER A 100 2.22 -7.32 21.52
N PRO A 101 2.95 -6.77 22.51
CA PRO A 101 2.44 -5.69 23.36
C PRO A 101 2.06 -4.41 22.60
N ALA A 102 2.89 -3.95 21.67
CA ALA A 102 2.60 -2.76 20.87
C ALA A 102 1.42 -3.00 19.92
N LEU A 103 1.32 -4.20 19.33
CA LEU A 103 0.15 -4.61 18.55
C LEU A 103 -1.13 -4.61 19.39
N MET A 104 -1.08 -5.13 20.62
CA MET A 104 -2.24 -5.13 21.51
C MET A 104 -2.70 -3.71 21.86
N ASN A 105 -1.77 -2.79 22.13
CA ASN A 105 -2.12 -1.39 22.39
C ASN A 105 -2.84 -0.74 21.18
N ILE A 106 -2.32 -0.95 19.97
CA ILE A 106 -2.99 -0.46 18.74
C ILE A 106 -4.38 -1.08 18.60
N PHE A 107 -4.50 -2.39 18.84
CA PHE A 107 -5.77 -3.11 18.78
C PHE A 107 -6.80 -2.51 19.74
N GLU A 108 -6.43 -2.29 21.01
CA GLU A 108 -7.31 -1.73 22.02
C GLU A 108 -7.72 -0.30 21.69
N SER A 109 -6.78 0.56 21.31
CA SER A 109 -7.02 1.94 20.91
C SER A 109 -7.97 2.04 19.71
N SER A 110 -7.72 1.22 18.69
CA SER A 110 -8.53 1.17 17.46
C SER A 110 -9.92 0.60 17.70
N LYS A 111 -10.03 -0.44 18.53
CA LYS A 111 -11.32 -1.02 18.93
C LYS A 111 -12.14 -0.02 19.75
N LYS A 112 -11.53 0.67 20.71
CA LYS A 112 -12.17 1.71 21.50
C LYS A 112 -12.75 2.80 20.61
N PHE A 113 -11.97 3.29 19.64
CA PHE A 113 -12.46 4.28 18.66
C PHE A 113 -13.71 3.80 17.91
N LEU A 114 -13.72 2.56 17.44
CA LEU A 114 -14.89 1.99 16.74
C LEU A 114 -16.09 1.74 17.67
N ASP A 115 -15.84 1.42 18.93
CA ASP A 115 -16.90 1.18 19.93
C ASP A 115 -17.64 2.48 20.29
N PHE A 116 -16.99 3.65 20.18
CA PHE A 116 -17.62 4.96 20.39
C PHE A 116 -18.37 5.51 19.16
N ASP A 117 -18.28 4.84 18.01
CA ASP A 117 -18.97 5.28 16.81
C ASP A 117 -20.45 4.86 16.82
N MET A 118 -21.35 5.84 16.90
CA MET A 118 -22.80 5.64 16.84
C MET A 118 -23.26 4.96 15.54
N TYR A 119 -22.48 5.07 14.47
CA TYR A 119 -22.75 4.53 13.15
C TYR A 119 -22.06 3.19 12.88
N ARG A 120 -21.46 2.56 13.90
CA ARG A 120 -20.75 1.27 13.77
C ARG A 120 -21.53 0.19 13.02
N ARG A 121 -22.86 0.15 13.16
CA ARG A 121 -23.73 -0.80 12.45
C ARG A 121 -23.65 -0.71 10.91
N TYR A 122 -23.18 0.41 10.38
CA TYR A 122 -23.02 0.64 8.94
C TYR A 122 -21.62 0.28 8.41
N LEU A 123 -20.70 -0.17 9.26
CA LEU A 123 -19.35 -0.57 8.84
C LEU A 123 -19.33 -1.78 7.91
N ASP A 124 -20.42 -2.56 7.88
CA ASP A 124 -20.58 -3.74 7.04
C ASP A 124 -21.51 -3.52 5.85
N THR A 125 -22.15 -2.35 5.75
CA THR A 125 -23.02 -2.04 4.61
C THR A 125 -22.20 -1.54 3.44
N LYS A 126 -22.61 -1.78 2.20
CA LYS A 126 -21.94 -1.20 1.03
C LYS A 126 -22.06 0.34 1.04
N PRO A 127 -20.97 1.10 0.84
CA PRO A 127 -21.06 2.55 0.78
C PRO A 127 -21.76 3.03 -0.51
N PRO A 128 -22.36 4.24 -0.49
CA PRO A 128 -22.82 4.91 -1.70
C PRO A 128 -21.69 5.05 -2.75
N VAL A 129 -22.06 5.02 -4.02
CA VAL A 129 -21.10 5.22 -5.12
C VAL A 129 -20.55 6.65 -5.05
N GLY A 130 -19.23 6.79 -5.07
CA GLY A 130 -18.54 8.08 -5.06
C GLY A 130 -18.43 8.77 -3.70
N TYR A 131 -18.99 8.19 -2.63
CA TYR A 131 -18.90 8.76 -1.29
C TYR A 131 -19.04 7.69 -0.19
N ASP A 132 -17.99 7.48 0.60
CA ASP A 132 -18.03 6.62 1.79
C ASP A 132 -17.82 7.45 3.06
N PRO A 133 -18.90 7.81 3.79
CA PRO A 133 -18.79 8.56 5.04
C PRO A 133 -18.12 7.76 6.17
N MET A 134 -17.97 6.44 5.99
CA MET A 134 -17.37 5.53 6.98
C MET A 134 -15.99 5.05 6.52
N ALA A 135 -15.40 5.65 5.48
CA ALA A 135 -14.13 5.20 4.89
C ALA A 135 -13.03 5.03 5.95
N MET A 136 -12.88 6.04 6.82
CA MET A 136 -11.89 6.00 7.89
C MET A 136 -12.16 4.86 8.87
N GLN A 137 -13.40 4.71 9.34
CA GLN A 137 -13.76 3.67 10.29
C GLN A 137 -13.64 2.26 9.69
N ARG A 138 -13.88 2.08 8.39
CA ARG A 138 -13.59 0.82 7.70
C ARG A 138 -12.09 0.52 7.63
N GLN A 139 -11.25 1.54 7.39
CA GLN A 139 -9.80 1.37 7.47
C GLN A 139 -9.35 0.97 8.88
N ILE A 140 -9.90 1.62 9.92
CA ILE A 140 -9.60 1.24 11.32
C ILE A 140 -10.09 -0.18 11.63
N LYS A 141 -11.29 -0.56 11.17
CA LYS A 141 -11.84 -1.92 11.33
C LYS A 141 -10.91 -2.96 10.69
N ARG A 142 -10.45 -2.68 9.47
CA ARG A 142 -9.49 -3.53 8.76
C ARG A 142 -8.20 -3.72 9.54
N ALA A 143 -7.66 -2.65 10.13
CA ALA A 143 -6.47 -2.74 10.98
C ALA A 143 -6.71 -3.62 12.22
N VAL A 144 -7.86 -3.49 12.88
CA VAL A 144 -8.25 -4.33 14.02
C VAL A 144 -8.30 -5.82 13.63
N GLU A 145 -8.90 -6.14 12.48
CA GLU A 145 -8.98 -7.51 11.97
C GLU A 145 -7.61 -8.09 11.62
N LEU A 146 -6.76 -7.30 10.95
CA LEU A 146 -5.39 -7.69 10.63
C LEU A 146 -4.55 -7.98 11.88
N ILE A 147 -4.57 -7.07 12.85
CA ILE A 147 -3.80 -7.23 14.10
C ILE A 147 -4.28 -8.45 14.88
N LYS A 148 -5.60 -8.67 14.94
CA LYS A 148 -6.18 -9.87 15.56
C LYS A 148 -5.65 -11.14 14.90
N GLU A 149 -5.56 -11.15 13.57
CA GLU A 149 -5.03 -12.29 12.82
C GLU A 149 -3.54 -12.53 13.11
N ILE A 150 -2.71 -11.48 13.11
CA ILE A 150 -1.28 -11.58 13.44
C ILE A 150 -1.09 -12.15 14.86
N LEU A 151 -1.81 -11.62 15.84
CA LEU A 151 -1.74 -12.09 17.23
C LEU A 151 -2.21 -13.55 17.37
N ARG A 152 -3.28 -13.93 16.66
CA ARG A 152 -3.77 -15.31 16.64
C ARG A 152 -2.73 -16.28 16.07
N GLN A 153 -2.09 -15.92 14.95
CA GLN A 153 -1.06 -16.75 14.32
C GLN A 153 0.14 -16.94 15.25
N ARG A 154 0.60 -15.88 15.92
CA ARG A 154 1.70 -15.97 16.90
C ARG A 154 1.33 -16.89 18.07
N TRP A 155 0.14 -16.73 18.63
CA TRP A 155 -0.35 -17.60 19.70
C TRP A 155 -0.40 -19.08 19.29
N GLU A 156 -0.82 -19.38 18.06
CA GLU A 156 -0.85 -20.74 17.53
C GLU A 156 0.55 -21.34 17.31
N GLN A 157 1.54 -20.51 16.96
CA GLN A 157 2.94 -20.93 16.84
C GLN A 157 3.60 -21.17 18.20
N GLU A 158 3.22 -20.40 19.22
CA GLU A 158 3.75 -20.50 20.58
C GLU A 158 3.09 -21.61 21.42
N LYS A 159 1.94 -22.14 21.00
CA LYS A 159 1.30 -23.28 21.69
C LYS A 159 2.26 -24.47 21.72
N PRO A 160 2.57 -25.03 22.90
CA PRO A 160 3.26 -26.31 22.98
C PRO A 160 2.40 -27.36 22.28
N ARG A 161 3.01 -28.15 21.38
CA ARG A 161 2.36 -29.34 20.82
C ARG A 161 2.04 -30.36 21.89
#